data_AF-A0A534RTP7-F1
#
_entry.id   AF-A0A534RTP7-F1
#
_cell.length_a   1.000
_cell.length_b   1.000
_cell.length_c   1.000
_cell.angle_alpha   90.00
_cell.angle_beta   90.00
_cell.angle_gamma   90.00
#
_symmetry.space_group_name_H-M   'P 1'
#
loop_
_entity.id
_entity.type
_entity.pdbx_description
1 polymer ?
#
loop_
_entity_poly.entity_id
_entity_poly.type
_entity_poly.pdbx_seq_one_letter_code
_entity_poly.pdbx_strand_id
1 'polypeptide(L)'
;LHHFAFWLDSWHDILRAGDILARNKVKIDIGPTRHGITRGTTIYFFGPNGNRNEVFSGGYMTYADFPCITWTADQIGKAVFYIQQEVNERFSTYLT
;
A
#
# COMPACT_ATOMS: atom_id res chain seq x y z
N LEU A 1 -8.32 1.92 -13.21
CA LEU A 1 -6.98 1.59 -12.67
C LEU A 1 -6.93 1.99 -11.20
N HIS A 2 -6.50 1.09 -10.31
CA HIS A 2 -6.40 1.42 -8.88
C HIS A 2 -5.07 2.09 -8.52
N HIS A 3 -3.91 1.54 -8.90
CA HIS A 3 -2.60 2.19 -8.75
C HIS A 3 -1.52 1.49 -9.60
N PHE A 4 -0.35 2.11 -9.72
CA PHE A 4 0.91 1.44 -10.04
C PHE A 4 1.80 1.35 -8.79
N ALA A 5 2.55 0.26 -8.62
CA ALA A 5 3.43 0.06 -7.47
C ALA A 5 4.91 0.07 -7.88
N PHE A 6 5.74 0.68 -7.04
CA PHE A 6 7.18 0.80 -7.21
C PHE A 6 7.90 0.22 -6.00
N TRP A 7 8.83 -0.71 -6.25
CA TRP A 7 9.57 -1.42 -5.21
C TRP A 7 10.62 -0.52 -4.53
N LEU A 8 10.72 -0.64 -3.21
CA LEU A 8 11.78 -0.11 -2.36
C LEU A 8 12.38 -1.24 -1.50
N ASP A 9 13.62 -1.07 -1.05
CA ASP A 9 14.37 -2.16 -0.42
C ASP A 9 14.03 -2.39 1.06
N SER A 10 13.59 -1.36 1.77
CA SER A 10 13.34 -1.46 3.20
C SER A 10 12.21 -0.58 3.75
N TRP A 11 11.79 -0.87 4.98
CA TRP A 11 10.91 0.01 5.76
C TRP A 11 11.52 1.41 5.98
N HIS A 12 12.84 1.48 6.10
CA HIS A 12 13.54 2.76 6.19
C HIS A 12 13.38 3.58 4.91
N ASP A 13 13.41 2.93 3.74
CA ASP A 13 13.19 3.61 2.45
C ASP A 13 11.74 4.04 2.26
N ILE A 14 10.78 3.28 2.81
CA ILE A 14 9.38 3.70 2.90
C ILE A 14 9.26 4.98 3.73
N LEU A 15 9.89 5.04 4.91
CA LEU A 15 9.88 6.25 5.75
C LEU A 15 10.53 7.43 5.00
N ARG A 16 11.69 7.22 4.38
CA ARG A 16 12.37 8.23 3.56
C ARG A 16 11.49 8.71 2.39
N ALA A 17 10.75 7.81 1.74
CA ALA A 17 9.82 8.17 0.68
C ALA A 17 8.69 9.05 1.24
N GLY A 18 8.14 8.72 2.41
CA GLY A 18 7.18 9.56 3.14
C GLY A 18 7.69 10.98 3.36
N ASP A 19 8.93 11.13 3.82
CA ASP A 19 9.56 12.44 4.00
C ASP A 19 9.69 13.22 2.69
N ILE A 20 10.09 12.57 1.60
CA ILE A 20 10.21 13.19 0.27
C ILE A 20 8.84 13.63 -0.24
N LEU A 21 7.81 12.79 -0.11
CA LEU A 21 6.44 13.10 -0.51
C LEU A 21 5.91 14.32 0.27
N ALA A 22 6.13 14.35 1.59
CA ALA A 22 5.74 15.46 2.44
C ALA A 22 6.44 16.78 2.07
N ARG A 23 7.77 16.74 1.85
CA ARG A 23 8.56 17.93 1.43
C ARG A 23 8.06 18.51 0.11
N ASN A 24 7.61 17.65 -0.80
CA ASN A 24 7.07 18.05 -2.10
C ASN A 24 5.57 18.33 -2.10
N LYS A 25 4.91 18.30 -0.92
CA LYS A 25 3.46 18.53 -0.76
C LYS A 25 2.62 17.58 -1.63
N VAL A 26 3.11 16.37 -1.85
CA VAL A 26 2.38 15.34 -2.59
C VAL A 26 1.18 14.89 -1.76
N LYS A 27 0.02 14.74 -2.40
CA LYS A 27 -1.20 14.30 -1.72
C LYS A 27 -1.09 12.82 -1.35
N ILE A 28 -0.91 12.54 -0.07
CA ILE A 28 -0.90 11.18 0.48
C ILE A 28 -2.34 10.69 0.64
N ASP A 29 -2.60 9.45 0.23
CA ASP A 29 -3.88 8.79 0.47
C ASP A 29 -3.85 8.06 1.82
N ILE A 30 -2.81 7.24 2.05
CA ILE A 30 -2.58 6.53 3.32
C ILE A 30 -1.12 6.07 3.44
N GLY A 31 -0.67 5.90 4.68
CA GLY A 31 0.65 5.38 5.05
C GLY A 31 1.53 6.43 5.73
N PRO A 32 2.75 6.06 6.17
CA PRO A 32 3.35 4.71 6.10
C PRO A 32 2.56 3.66 6.88
N THR A 33 2.30 2.50 6.28
CA THR A 33 1.58 1.39 6.94
C THR A 33 2.02 0.03 6.37
N ARG A 34 1.34 -1.05 6.76
CA ARG A 34 1.58 -2.42 6.29
C ARG A 34 0.29 -3.07 5.82
N HIS A 35 0.37 -3.81 4.72
CA HIS A 35 -0.71 -4.67 4.26
C HIS A 35 -0.79 -5.98 5.06
N GLY A 36 -2.00 -6.53 5.20
CA GLY A 36 -2.19 -7.90 5.67
C GLY A 36 -1.88 -8.88 4.55
N ILE A 37 -2.49 -8.66 3.40
CA ILE A 37 -2.14 -9.29 2.11
C ILE A 37 -0.68 -8.91 1.80
N THR A 38 0.11 -9.84 1.26
CA THR A 38 1.57 -9.73 0.99
C THR A 38 2.49 -9.48 2.19
N ARG A 39 2.01 -8.89 3.31
CA ARG A 39 2.80 -8.39 4.45
C ARG A 39 3.73 -7.22 4.12
N GLY A 40 3.65 -6.67 2.93
CA GLY A 40 4.53 -5.57 2.54
C GLY A 40 4.13 -4.24 3.16
N THR A 41 5.13 -3.39 3.32
CA THR A 41 4.99 -2.03 3.82
C THR A 41 4.78 -1.05 2.69
N THR A 42 3.92 -0.05 2.90
CA THR A 42 3.34 0.74 1.81
C THR A 42 3.11 2.21 2.17
N ILE A 43 3.13 3.07 1.14
CA ILE A 43 2.48 4.39 1.12
C ILE A 43 1.73 4.53 -0.21
N TYR A 44 0.45 4.91 -0.14
CA TYR A 44 -0.32 5.36 -1.30
C TYR A 44 -0.33 6.88 -1.41
N PHE A 45 -0.12 7.39 -2.62
CA PHE A 45 -0.12 8.82 -2.91
C PHE A 45 -0.61 9.10 -4.34
N PHE A 46 -1.00 10.34 -4.62
CA PHE A 46 -1.49 10.74 -5.93
C PHE A 46 -0.43 11.51 -6.71
N GLY A 47 -0.23 11.13 -7.98
CA GLY A 47 0.57 11.89 -8.93
C GLY A 47 -0.15 13.16 -9.39
N PRO A 48 0.54 14.05 -10.14
CA PRO A 48 -0.03 15.33 -10.62
C PRO A 48 -1.28 15.17 -11.49
N ASN A 49 -1.41 14.02 -12.18
CA ASN A 49 -2.56 13.69 -13.02
C ASN A 49 -3.73 13.03 -12.26
N GLY A 50 -3.61 12.88 -10.94
CA GLY A 50 -4.63 12.22 -10.11
C GLY A 50 -4.49 10.69 -10.05
N ASN A 51 -3.60 10.06 -10.83
CA ASN A 51 -3.38 8.63 -10.73
C ASN A 51 -2.76 8.28 -9.37
N ARG A 52 -3.30 7.25 -8.70
CA ARG A 52 -2.72 6.73 -7.46
C ARG A 52 -1.47 5.91 -7.78
N ASN A 53 -0.43 6.10 -6.98
CA ASN A 53 0.80 5.33 -6.99
C ASN A 53 1.07 4.76 -5.60
N GLU A 54 1.87 3.71 -5.56
CA GLU A 54 2.32 3.03 -4.36
C GLU A 54 3.84 2.92 -4.34
N VAL A 55 4.46 3.26 -3.22
CA VAL A 55 5.80 2.73 -2.90
C VAL A 55 5.63 1.55 -1.95
N PHE A 56 6.28 0.44 -2.26
CA PHE A 56 6.08 -0.84 -1.58
C PHE A 56 7.41 -1.51 -1.26
N SER A 57 7.53 -2.13 -0.09
CA SER A 57 8.73 -2.88 0.30
C SER A 57 8.38 -4.17 1.06
N GLY A 58 9.23 -5.19 0.90
CA GLY A 58 9.16 -6.44 1.65
C GLY A 58 8.07 -7.40 1.18
N GLY A 59 7.51 -8.14 2.14
CA GLY A 59 6.54 -9.21 1.90
C GLY A 59 7.15 -10.61 1.90
N TYR A 60 6.69 -11.48 1.03
CA TYR A 60 7.20 -12.84 0.87
C TYR A 60 7.38 -13.19 -0.60
N MET A 61 8.36 -14.03 -0.89
CA MET A 61 8.56 -14.60 -2.22
C MET A 61 7.67 -15.82 -2.38
N THR A 62 6.97 -15.90 -3.52
CA THR A 62 6.12 -17.03 -3.87
C THR A 62 6.77 -17.86 -4.97
N TYR A 63 6.39 -19.13 -5.01
CA TYR A 63 6.73 -20.09 -6.05
C TYR A 63 5.45 -20.79 -6.51
N ALA A 64 5.55 -21.63 -7.55
CA ALA A 64 4.38 -22.26 -8.16
C ALA A 64 3.55 -23.14 -7.20
N ASP A 65 4.19 -23.66 -6.15
CA ASP A 65 3.59 -24.51 -5.10
C ASP A 65 3.21 -23.73 -3.83
N PHE A 66 3.42 -22.41 -3.79
CA PHE A 66 3.13 -21.61 -2.61
C PHE A 66 1.61 -21.62 -2.32
N PRO A 67 1.20 -21.95 -1.08
CA PRO A 67 -0.21 -22.08 -0.75
C PRO A 67 -0.92 -20.72 -0.81
N CYS A 68 -2.16 -20.72 -1.34
CA CYS A 68 -3.00 -19.53 -1.34
C CYS A 68 -3.33 -19.10 0.10
N ILE A 69 -3.07 -17.83 0.43
CA ILE A 69 -3.45 -17.24 1.71
C ILE A 69 -4.81 -16.56 1.53
N THR A 70 -5.84 -17.12 2.15
CA THR A 70 -7.22 -16.62 2.05
C THR A 70 -7.53 -15.60 3.13
N TRP A 71 -8.13 -14.47 2.73
CA TRP A 71 -8.74 -13.48 3.60
C TRP A 71 -10.24 -13.45 3.33
N THR A 72 -11.06 -13.42 4.38
CA THR A 72 -12.52 -13.34 4.26
C THR A 72 -13.01 -11.90 4.25
N ALA A 73 -14.22 -11.66 3.75
CA ALA A 73 -14.76 -10.29 3.60
C ALA A 73 -14.88 -9.55 4.93
N ASP A 74 -15.19 -10.24 6.03
CA ASP A 74 -15.21 -9.70 7.39
C ASP A 74 -13.81 -9.25 7.87
N GLN A 75 -12.75 -9.71 7.22
CA GLN A 75 -11.36 -9.36 7.54
C GLN A 75 -10.77 -8.30 6.60
N ILE A 76 -11.57 -7.71 5.70
CA ILE A 76 -11.06 -6.85 4.62
C ILE A 76 -10.23 -5.67 5.14
N GLY A 77 -10.65 -5.07 6.26
CA GLY A 77 -9.92 -3.97 6.90
C GLY A 77 -8.51 -4.39 7.30
N LYS A 78 -8.36 -5.54 7.96
CA LYS A 78 -7.06 -6.09 8.35
C LYS A 78 -6.26 -6.60 7.14
N ALA A 79 -6.93 -7.11 6.12
CA ALA A 79 -6.31 -7.60 4.91
C ALA A 79 -5.62 -6.47 4.14
N VAL A 80 -6.30 -5.32 4.01
CA VAL A 80 -5.77 -4.15 3.28
C VAL A 80 -4.87 -3.32 4.17
N PHE A 81 -5.30 -2.91 5.37
CA PHE A 81 -4.51 -2.06 6.27
C PHE A 81 -4.32 -2.76 7.61
N TYR A 82 -3.26 -3.55 7.73
CA TYR A 82 -3.07 -4.48 8.84
C TYR A 82 -3.09 -3.81 10.22
N ILE A 83 -2.53 -2.60 10.31
CA ILE A 83 -2.42 -1.86 11.57
C ILE A 83 -3.75 -1.18 11.91
N GLN A 84 -4.36 -0.48 10.95
CA GLN A 84 -5.61 0.27 11.18
C GLN A 84 -6.85 -0.61 11.23
N GLN A 85 -6.85 -1.74 10.52
CA GLN A 85 -7.99 -2.66 10.38
C GLN A 85 -9.27 -2.03 9.81
N GLU A 86 -9.17 -0.86 9.19
CA GLU A 86 -10.28 -0.13 8.58
C GLU A 86 -9.91 0.32 7.17
N VAL A 87 -10.80 0.09 6.19
CA VAL A 87 -10.58 0.51 4.81
C VAL A 87 -11.06 1.94 4.61
N ASN A 88 -10.18 2.82 4.14
CA ASN A 88 -10.54 4.17 3.70
C ASN A 88 -11.44 4.10 2.45
N GLU A 89 -12.57 4.81 2.46
CA GLU A 89 -13.54 4.84 1.33
C GLU A 89 -12.87 5.18 -0.01
N ARG A 90 -11.92 6.13 -0.02
CA ARG A 90 -11.18 6.50 -1.23
C ARG A 90 -10.42 5.34 -1.83
N PHE A 91 -9.89 4.44 -0.99
CA PHE A 91 -9.19 3.25 -1.46
C PHE A 91 -10.13 2.42 -2.37
N SER A 92 -11.38 2.24 -1.95
CA SER A 92 -12.37 1.44 -2.66
C SER A 92 -13.02 2.14 -3.85
N THR A 93 -13.18 3.47 -3.83
CA THR A 93 -14.04 4.19 -4.80
C THR A 93 -13.27 5.07 -5.79
N TYR A 94 -12.07 5.55 -5.45
CA TYR A 94 -11.33 6.45 -6.32
C TYR A 94 -10.46 5.67 -7.31
N LEU A 95 -10.84 5.73 -8.59
CA LEU A 95 -10.19 5.04 -9.70
C LEU A 95 -9.99 6.01 -10.88
N THR A 96 -8.93 5.80 -11.66
CA THR A 96 -8.61 6.55 -12.90
C THR A 96 -8.52 5.64 -14.11
#